data_AF-A0A7K2CRS0-F1
#
_entry.id   AF-A0A7K2CRS0-F1
#
_cell.length_a   1.000
_cell.length_b   1.000
_cell.length_c   1.000
_cell.angle_alpha   90.00
_cell.angle_beta   90.00
_cell.angle_gamma   90.00
#
_symmetry.space_group_name_H-M   'P 1'
#
loop_
_entity.id
_entity.type
_entity.pdbx_description
1 polymer ?
#
loop_
_entity_poly.entity_id
_entity_poly.type
_entity_poly.pdbx_seq_one_letter_code
_entity_poly.pdbx_strand_id
1 'polypeptide(L)'
;MALRRARIMESTTLLPILSDNEVISRVDELLEARYWREDNDLFSEVLAETVHVLLARQTRQAVSKQVFRNLRQRYPTWERLARARAATIERVIRPAGLGCQRSMQLRSLLHEVRKANRELGIGPYGTGGGDLTLEFLRDWSEDSARAYLETLPGIGPDSAQRIRSSMCGEDYSEVDKHARRVLRRLGVLGRNSDYQEMDYAVSDDTRVRLHSNLARHGRASCLKSGPQCESCVLVSFCNSGRSRVAASGEEEVVLDLFGGAGAMGLGFEKAGFRIAAAVEIERRAAQTYRLNHPGVPVLEADVEEISGDLLRTWLPGLVAPAAVIAGPPCQGYSVAGARTGDDRRNLLFRHVSRLARELAARSVLIENVPGVRRVNGVSYTDQITNSLRDAGYLTWDQPADLRASEFGVAQNRRRLFFVGVAPEVGLPRVPTPTHCPHGEEDEHCRLPRTPALSKCLEDLPNLKPGGGGERLHLADGRVVFNSTAMNHSPEVVAKIRAIGPGGGPISNRRLYGDVANTLVAGHRALPVHPTQHRTITVREAARIQGFPDNYFFCGPRAAQPLQVANAVPPGLAEAVAIELRTELTNSRVGNK
;
A
#
# COMPACT_ATOMS: atom_id res chain seq x y z
N MET A 1 -27.42 20.96 -3.76
CA MET A 1 -25.94 21.12 -3.73
C MET A 1 -25.44 22.36 -2.98
N ALA A 2 -26.12 23.52 -3.00
CA ALA A 2 -25.62 24.75 -2.35
C ALA A 2 -25.79 24.83 -0.81
N LEU A 3 -26.71 24.06 -0.21
CA LEU A 3 -27.07 24.18 1.22
C LEU A 3 -26.18 23.37 2.19
N ARG A 4 -25.29 22.49 1.71
CA ARG A 4 -24.35 21.73 2.57
C ARG A 4 -23.09 22.50 2.94
N ARG A 5 -22.75 23.60 2.23
CA ARG A 5 -21.56 24.42 2.52
C ARG A 5 -21.77 25.43 3.66
N ALA A 6 -23.02 25.69 4.07
CA ALA A 6 -23.35 26.80 4.96
C ALA A 6 -23.33 26.48 6.47
N ARG A 7 -23.01 25.24 6.91
CA ARG A 7 -23.02 24.87 8.34
C ARG A 7 -21.64 24.60 8.96
N ILE A 8 -20.56 24.98 8.27
CA ILE A 8 -19.18 24.98 8.79
C ILE A 8 -18.52 26.29 8.35
N MET A 9 -19.16 27.42 8.66
CA MET A 9 -18.65 28.75 8.31
C MET A 9 -18.73 29.68 9.52
N GLU A 10 -18.11 29.28 10.63
CA GLU A 10 -17.70 30.24 11.67
C GLU A 10 -16.27 29.90 12.11
N SER A 11 -15.32 30.68 11.57
CA SER A 11 -13.96 30.95 12.08
C SER A 11 -13.04 29.77 12.44
N THR A 12 -12.41 29.13 11.45
CA THR A 12 -10.97 28.76 11.41
C THR A 12 -10.66 28.10 10.06
N THR A 13 -9.43 28.24 9.58
CA THR A 13 -8.87 27.75 8.31
C THR A 13 -9.56 26.51 7.73
N LEU A 14 -10.14 26.64 6.53
CA LEU A 14 -10.80 25.52 5.84
C LEU A 14 -9.82 24.35 5.70
N LEU A 15 -10.16 23.20 6.29
CA LEU A 15 -9.44 21.96 6.05
C LEU A 15 -9.36 21.71 4.52
N PRO A 16 -8.24 21.19 3.99
CA PRO A 16 -8.22 20.68 2.62
C PRO A 16 -9.16 19.46 2.56
N ILE A 17 -10.42 19.71 2.23
CA ILE A 17 -11.47 18.70 2.19
C ILE A 17 -11.49 18.13 0.77
N LEU A 18 -11.00 16.89 0.65
CA LEU A 18 -11.24 16.07 -0.54
C LEU A 18 -12.74 16.00 -0.82
N SER A 19 -13.12 16.16 -2.09
CA SER A 19 -14.50 15.92 -2.53
C SER A 19 -14.91 14.46 -2.32
N ASP A 20 -16.21 14.18 -2.29
CA ASP A 20 -16.72 12.81 -2.14
C ASP A 20 -16.16 11.88 -3.24
N ASN A 21 -16.06 12.37 -4.48
CA ASN A 21 -15.46 11.63 -5.60
C ASN A 21 -13.99 11.31 -5.39
N GLU A 22 -13.24 12.25 -4.82
CA GLU A 22 -11.82 12.05 -4.50
C GLU A 22 -11.62 11.03 -3.39
N VAL A 23 -12.44 11.10 -2.34
CA VAL A 23 -12.46 10.11 -1.25
C VAL A 23 -12.76 8.74 -1.82
N ILE A 24 -13.76 8.61 -2.69
CA ILE A 24 -14.15 7.33 -3.29
C ILE A 24 -13.07 6.74 -4.17
N SER A 25 -12.46 7.56 -5.04
CA SER A 25 -11.34 7.12 -5.86
C SER A 25 -10.20 6.58 -4.99
N ARG A 26 -9.93 7.23 -3.85
CA ARG A 26 -8.88 6.78 -2.92
C ARG A 26 -9.27 5.52 -2.15
N VAL A 27 -10.52 5.40 -1.74
CA VAL A 27 -11.08 4.22 -1.08
C VAL A 27 -11.04 3.02 -2.03
N ASP A 28 -11.46 3.18 -3.28
CA ASP A 28 -11.43 2.11 -4.28
C ASP A 28 -10.01 1.55 -4.46
N GLU A 29 -9.02 2.43 -4.68
CA GLU A 29 -7.62 2.03 -4.82
C GLU A 29 -7.09 1.27 -3.60
N LEU A 30 -7.36 1.77 -2.38
CA LEU A 30 -6.92 1.12 -1.15
C LEU A 30 -7.59 -0.24 -0.96
N LEU A 31 -8.90 -0.32 -1.22
CA LEU A 31 -9.64 -1.55 -1.04
C LEU A 31 -9.34 -2.57 -2.14
N GLU A 32 -9.09 -2.13 -3.37
CA GLU A 32 -8.58 -2.98 -4.45
C GLU A 32 -7.21 -3.54 -4.08
N ALA A 33 -6.27 -2.73 -3.59
CA ALA A 33 -4.97 -3.23 -3.16
C ALA A 33 -5.07 -4.16 -1.94
N ARG A 34 -5.91 -3.82 -0.96
CA ARG A 34 -6.08 -4.59 0.30
C ARG A 34 -6.80 -5.92 0.11
N TYR A 35 -7.91 -5.90 -0.64
CA TYR A 35 -8.79 -7.05 -0.81
C TYR A 35 -8.68 -7.73 -2.17
N TRP A 36 -7.83 -7.18 -3.04
CA TRP A 36 -7.41 -7.68 -4.35
C TRP A 36 -8.09 -8.95 -4.82
N ARG A 37 -8.83 -8.80 -5.91
CA ARG A 37 -9.42 -9.92 -6.62
C ARG A 37 -8.30 -10.77 -7.24
N GLU A 38 -7.88 -11.82 -6.56
CA GLU A 38 -7.57 -13.09 -7.23
C GLU A 38 -8.84 -13.67 -7.92
N ASP A 39 -10.01 -13.06 -7.66
CA ASP A 39 -11.32 -13.52 -8.10
C ASP A 39 -11.70 -13.12 -9.54
N ASN A 40 -10.93 -12.28 -10.25
CA ASN A 40 -11.29 -11.92 -11.63
C ASN A 40 -11.07 -13.08 -12.63
N ASP A 41 -10.20 -14.04 -12.32
CA ASP A 41 -10.11 -15.30 -13.09
C ASP A 41 -11.01 -16.42 -12.54
N LEU A 42 -11.57 -16.25 -11.33
CA LEU A 42 -12.51 -17.24 -10.78
C LEU A 42 -13.95 -17.03 -11.24
N PHE A 43 -14.40 -15.81 -11.53
CA PHE A 43 -15.82 -15.49 -11.77
C PHE A 43 -16.07 -14.54 -12.96
N SER A 44 -15.11 -14.32 -13.85
CA SER A 44 -15.36 -13.64 -15.14
C SER A 44 -16.28 -14.47 -16.05
N GLU A 45 -16.20 -15.79 -15.92
CA GLU A 45 -17.02 -16.75 -16.64
C GLU A 45 -18.35 -17.01 -15.92
N VAL A 46 -19.46 -16.96 -16.67
CA VAL A 46 -20.84 -17.16 -16.17
C VAL A 46 -21.00 -18.54 -15.52
N LEU A 47 -20.40 -19.58 -16.11
CA LEU A 47 -20.43 -20.93 -15.55
C LEU A 47 -19.67 -21.03 -14.23
N ALA A 48 -18.57 -20.29 -14.10
CA ALA A 48 -17.75 -20.28 -12.90
C ALA A 48 -18.50 -19.63 -11.71
N GLU A 49 -19.15 -18.49 -11.93
CA GLU A 49 -20.03 -17.86 -10.92
C GLU A 49 -21.21 -18.79 -10.56
N THR A 50 -21.82 -19.43 -11.56
CA THR A 50 -22.93 -20.38 -11.35
C THR A 50 -22.53 -21.52 -10.42
N VAL A 51 -21.37 -22.14 -10.67
CA VAL A 51 -20.82 -23.20 -9.81
C VAL A 51 -20.51 -22.67 -8.41
N HIS A 52 -19.98 -21.45 -8.30
CA HIS A 52 -19.67 -20.86 -7.00
C HIS A 52 -20.91 -20.57 -6.17
N VAL A 53 -21.95 -20.02 -6.78
CA VAL A 53 -23.24 -19.75 -6.13
C VAL A 53 -23.81 -21.06 -5.57
N LEU A 54 -23.78 -22.14 -6.34
CA LEU A 54 -24.21 -23.47 -5.89
C LEU A 54 -23.40 -23.97 -4.66
N LEU A 55 -22.08 -23.78 -4.66
CA LEU A 55 -21.21 -24.17 -3.54
C LEU A 55 -21.32 -23.24 -2.32
N ALA A 56 -21.70 -21.98 -2.51
CA ALA A 56 -21.79 -20.97 -1.46
C ALA A 56 -23.08 -21.05 -0.64
N ARG A 57 -24.13 -21.72 -1.14
CA ARG A 57 -25.41 -21.88 -0.43
C ARG A 57 -25.19 -22.48 0.96
N GLN A 58 -25.58 -21.77 2.03
CA GLN A 58 -25.44 -22.22 3.42
C GLN A 58 -23.99 -22.58 3.82
N THR A 59 -23.01 -21.92 3.20
CA THR A 59 -21.58 -22.14 3.48
C THR A 59 -20.92 -20.80 3.82
N ARG A 60 -20.00 -20.80 4.79
CA ARG A 60 -19.19 -19.61 5.07
C ARG A 60 -18.40 -19.22 3.83
N GLN A 61 -18.41 -17.94 3.48
CA GLN A 61 -17.79 -17.42 2.24
C GLN A 61 -16.31 -17.80 2.08
N ALA A 62 -15.52 -17.81 3.17
CA ALA A 62 -14.12 -18.20 3.13
C ALA A 62 -13.93 -19.68 2.73
N VAL A 63 -14.83 -20.55 3.21
CA VAL A 63 -14.79 -21.99 2.96
C VAL A 63 -15.25 -22.30 1.54
N SER A 64 -16.33 -21.67 1.06
CA SER A 64 -16.80 -21.87 -0.32
C SER A 64 -15.78 -21.42 -1.36
N LYS A 65 -15.09 -20.29 -1.11
CA LYS A 65 -13.99 -19.82 -1.98
C LYS A 65 -12.78 -20.75 -1.98
N GLN A 66 -12.37 -21.26 -0.82
CA GLN A 66 -11.27 -22.22 -0.74
C GLN A 66 -11.63 -23.53 -1.48
N VAL A 67 -12.84 -24.03 -1.27
CA VAL A 67 -13.34 -25.24 -1.93
C VAL A 67 -13.41 -25.05 -3.45
N PHE A 68 -13.89 -23.91 -3.93
CA PHE A 68 -13.92 -23.60 -5.36
C PHE A 68 -12.51 -23.55 -5.96
N ARG A 69 -11.54 -22.91 -5.29
CA ARG A 69 -10.13 -22.91 -5.71
C ARG A 69 -9.55 -24.32 -5.79
N ASN A 70 -9.76 -25.14 -4.75
CA ASN A 70 -9.30 -26.53 -4.74
C ASN A 70 -9.92 -27.36 -5.88
N LEU A 71 -11.19 -27.09 -6.20
CA LEU A 71 -11.92 -27.74 -7.27
C LEU A 71 -11.36 -27.35 -8.65
N ARG A 72 -11.09 -26.06 -8.91
CA ARG A 72 -10.45 -25.59 -10.15
C ARG A 72 -9.00 -26.06 -10.29
N GLN A 73 -8.25 -26.11 -9.20
CA GLN A 73 -6.88 -26.64 -9.20
C GLN A 73 -6.85 -28.13 -9.55
N ARG A 74 -7.82 -28.90 -9.02
CA ARG A 74 -7.93 -30.34 -9.28
C ARG A 74 -8.49 -30.65 -10.68
N TYR A 75 -9.38 -29.80 -11.17
CA TYR A 75 -10.05 -29.94 -12.46
C TYR A 75 -9.89 -28.63 -13.25
N PRO A 76 -8.81 -28.49 -14.05
CA PRO A 76 -8.52 -27.26 -14.78
C PRO A 76 -9.59 -26.88 -15.82
N THR A 77 -10.39 -27.85 -16.29
CA THR A 77 -11.50 -27.62 -17.22
C THR A 77 -12.83 -28.13 -16.64
N TRP A 78 -13.92 -27.45 -16.96
CA TRP A 78 -15.28 -27.83 -16.63
C TRP A 78 -15.66 -29.16 -17.26
N GLU A 79 -15.21 -29.43 -18.48
CA GLU A 79 -15.43 -30.72 -19.11
C GLU A 79 -14.80 -31.87 -18.31
N ARG A 80 -13.59 -31.67 -17.77
CA ARG A 80 -12.93 -32.66 -16.93
C ARG A 80 -13.66 -32.86 -15.61
N LEU A 81 -14.18 -31.78 -15.02
CA LEU A 81 -15.02 -31.86 -13.82
C LEU A 81 -16.35 -32.58 -14.08
N ALA A 82 -17.00 -32.31 -15.22
CA ALA A 82 -18.27 -32.94 -15.61
C ALA A 82 -18.15 -34.46 -15.76
N ARG A 83 -16.97 -34.95 -16.19
CA ARG A 83 -16.65 -36.38 -16.33
C ARG A 83 -16.21 -37.03 -15.01
N ALA A 84 -15.95 -36.26 -13.94
CA ALA A 84 -15.49 -36.80 -12.67
C ALA A 84 -16.61 -37.54 -11.91
N ARG A 85 -16.22 -38.58 -11.15
CA ARG A 85 -17.16 -39.32 -10.28
C ARG A 85 -17.58 -38.45 -9.10
N ALA A 86 -18.86 -38.55 -8.71
CA ALA A 86 -19.43 -37.77 -7.59
C ALA A 86 -18.61 -37.94 -6.29
N ALA A 87 -18.22 -39.17 -5.96
CA ALA A 87 -17.39 -39.46 -4.78
C ALA A 87 -15.99 -38.77 -4.80
N THR A 88 -15.45 -38.46 -5.98
CA THR A 88 -14.16 -37.74 -6.10
C THR A 88 -14.36 -36.24 -5.95
N ILE A 89 -15.48 -35.70 -6.49
CA ILE A 89 -15.87 -34.30 -6.31
C ILE A 89 -16.19 -34.04 -4.83
N GLU A 90 -16.97 -34.92 -4.20
CA GLU A 90 -17.36 -34.84 -2.80
C GLU A 90 -16.15 -34.67 -1.88
N ARG A 91 -15.07 -35.43 -2.09
CA ARG A 91 -13.84 -35.29 -1.28
C ARG A 91 -13.25 -33.88 -1.32
N VAL A 92 -13.33 -33.22 -2.47
CA VAL A 92 -12.82 -31.85 -2.65
C VAL A 92 -13.75 -30.83 -2.01
N ILE A 93 -15.07 -31.04 -2.11
CA ILE A 93 -16.07 -30.07 -1.63
C ILE A 93 -16.57 -30.30 -0.21
N ARG A 94 -16.18 -31.41 0.43
CA ARG A 94 -16.58 -31.79 1.80
C ARG A 94 -16.45 -30.65 2.83
N PRO A 95 -15.39 -29.80 2.82
CA PRO A 95 -15.27 -28.71 3.77
C PRO A 95 -16.42 -27.70 3.71
N ALA A 96 -17.09 -27.57 2.56
CA ALA A 96 -18.23 -26.66 2.39
C ALA A 96 -19.52 -27.19 3.03
N GLY A 97 -19.56 -28.43 3.53
CA GLY A 97 -20.79 -29.08 4.03
C GLY A 97 -21.67 -29.61 2.90
N LEU A 98 -22.61 -30.52 3.23
CA LEU A 98 -23.55 -31.15 2.28
C LEU A 98 -22.86 -31.81 1.05
N GLY A 99 -21.67 -32.39 1.25
CA GLY A 99 -20.78 -32.84 0.17
C GLY A 99 -21.44 -33.83 -0.81
N CYS A 100 -22.14 -34.84 -0.30
CA CYS A 100 -22.82 -35.84 -1.13
C CYS A 100 -23.88 -35.19 -2.03
N GLN A 101 -24.83 -34.44 -1.45
CA GLN A 101 -25.89 -33.73 -2.18
C GLN A 101 -25.33 -32.73 -3.20
N ARG A 102 -24.37 -31.89 -2.81
CA ARG A 102 -23.79 -30.88 -3.70
C ARG A 102 -22.95 -31.47 -4.82
N SER A 103 -22.28 -32.61 -4.57
CA SER A 103 -21.52 -33.29 -5.62
C SER A 103 -22.45 -33.84 -6.71
N MET A 104 -23.64 -34.30 -6.33
CA MET A 104 -24.66 -34.73 -7.30
C MET A 104 -25.24 -33.53 -8.05
N GLN A 105 -25.63 -32.47 -7.34
CA GLN A 105 -26.18 -31.25 -7.96
C GLN A 105 -25.19 -30.59 -8.93
N LEU A 106 -23.92 -30.48 -8.56
CA LEU A 106 -22.87 -29.93 -9.42
C LEU A 106 -22.69 -30.78 -10.70
N ARG A 107 -22.78 -32.11 -10.60
CA ARG A 107 -22.72 -32.98 -11.77
C ARG A 107 -23.93 -32.82 -12.68
N SER A 108 -25.14 -32.75 -12.10
CA SER A 108 -26.36 -32.52 -12.86
C SER A 108 -26.31 -31.16 -13.56
N LEU A 109 -25.85 -30.12 -12.88
CA LEU A 109 -25.65 -28.79 -13.47
C LEU A 109 -24.72 -28.85 -14.68
N LEU A 110 -23.52 -29.42 -14.52
CA LEU A 110 -22.56 -29.51 -15.63
C LEU A 110 -23.03 -30.43 -16.75
N HIS A 111 -23.89 -31.41 -16.47
CA HIS A 111 -24.51 -32.25 -17.48
C HIS A 111 -25.48 -31.46 -18.36
N GLU A 112 -26.37 -30.66 -17.75
CA GLU A 112 -27.30 -29.80 -18.50
C GLU A 112 -26.56 -28.75 -19.31
N VAL A 113 -25.53 -28.11 -18.73
CA VAL A 113 -24.67 -27.16 -19.46
C VAL A 113 -23.98 -27.84 -20.65
N ARG A 114 -23.52 -29.08 -20.49
CA ARG A 114 -22.90 -29.85 -21.57
C ARG A 114 -23.89 -30.22 -22.68
N LYS A 115 -25.14 -30.52 -22.33
CA LYS A 115 -26.21 -30.78 -23.28
C LYS A 115 -26.52 -29.52 -24.09
N ALA A 116 -26.73 -28.38 -23.43
CA ALA A 116 -26.98 -27.10 -24.10
C ALA A 116 -25.84 -26.68 -25.03
N ASN A 117 -24.58 -26.78 -24.57
CA ASN A 117 -23.42 -26.47 -25.41
C ASN A 117 -23.33 -27.37 -26.66
N ARG A 118 -23.77 -28.63 -26.57
CA ARG A 118 -23.81 -29.55 -27.71
C ARG A 118 -24.90 -29.17 -28.70
N GLU A 119 -26.09 -28.85 -28.21
CA GLU A 119 -27.24 -28.45 -29.04
C GLU A 119 -26.97 -27.14 -29.79
N LEU A 120 -26.29 -26.19 -29.14
CA LEU A 120 -25.91 -24.91 -29.70
C LEU A 120 -24.63 -24.94 -30.53
N GLY A 121 -23.87 -26.05 -30.52
CA GLY A 121 -22.59 -26.16 -31.23
C GLY A 121 -21.53 -25.19 -30.74
N ILE A 122 -21.42 -24.99 -29.42
CA ILE A 122 -20.50 -24.05 -28.77
C ILE A 122 -19.62 -24.75 -27.71
N GLY A 123 -18.71 -24.00 -27.09
CA GLY A 123 -17.78 -24.54 -26.09
C GLY A 123 -16.88 -25.64 -26.70
N PRO A 124 -16.84 -26.87 -26.14
CA PRO A 124 -16.03 -27.95 -26.70
C PRO A 124 -16.60 -28.53 -28.01
N TYR A 125 -17.79 -28.11 -28.43
CA TYR A 125 -18.49 -28.61 -29.62
C TYR A 125 -18.52 -27.62 -30.79
N GLY A 126 -17.99 -26.41 -30.62
CA GLY A 126 -17.96 -25.38 -31.65
C GLY A 126 -16.64 -25.29 -32.44
N THR A 127 -16.67 -24.50 -33.51
CA THR A 127 -15.48 -24.21 -34.34
C THR A 127 -14.47 -23.40 -33.54
N GLY A 128 -13.33 -24.01 -33.19
CA GLY A 128 -12.26 -23.39 -32.40
C GLY A 128 -11.92 -24.12 -31.10
N GLY A 129 -12.79 -25.02 -30.62
CA GLY A 129 -12.55 -25.89 -29.45
C GLY A 129 -12.32 -25.13 -28.13
N GLY A 130 -13.37 -25.01 -27.31
CA GLY A 130 -13.32 -24.37 -25.98
C GLY A 130 -13.70 -25.33 -24.83
N ASP A 131 -13.84 -24.79 -23.61
CA ASP A 131 -14.40 -25.54 -22.47
C ASP A 131 -15.93 -25.40 -22.41
N LEU A 132 -16.60 -26.13 -21.50
CA LEU A 132 -18.02 -25.89 -21.22
C LEU A 132 -18.21 -24.44 -20.78
N THR A 133 -19.28 -23.81 -21.24
CA THR A 133 -19.53 -22.39 -21.03
C THR A 133 -21.02 -22.09 -20.84
N LEU A 134 -21.32 -20.94 -20.22
CA LEU A 134 -22.62 -20.29 -20.20
C LEU A 134 -22.57 -18.86 -20.78
N GLU A 135 -21.47 -18.50 -21.46
CA GLU A 135 -21.26 -17.14 -21.99
C GLU A 135 -22.34 -16.72 -23.00
N PHE A 136 -22.94 -17.67 -23.73
CA PHE A 136 -24.02 -17.40 -24.69
C PHE A 136 -25.25 -16.74 -24.06
N LEU A 137 -25.44 -16.86 -22.75
CA LEU A 137 -26.53 -16.20 -22.04
C LEU A 137 -26.38 -14.67 -22.00
N ARG A 138 -25.17 -14.15 -22.27
CA ARG A 138 -24.94 -12.70 -22.38
C ARG A 138 -25.62 -12.09 -23.60
N ASP A 139 -25.87 -12.89 -24.63
CA ASP A 139 -26.54 -12.47 -25.85
C ASP A 139 -28.07 -12.58 -25.76
N TRP A 140 -28.59 -13.08 -24.64
CA TRP A 140 -30.03 -13.27 -24.42
C TRP A 140 -30.63 -12.07 -23.68
N SER A 141 -31.94 -11.87 -23.82
CA SER A 141 -32.64 -10.88 -22.97
C SER A 141 -32.57 -11.28 -21.49
N GLU A 142 -32.60 -10.31 -20.60
CA GLU A 142 -32.46 -10.52 -19.16
C GLU A 142 -33.44 -11.53 -18.58
N ASP A 143 -34.71 -11.44 -18.99
CA ASP A 143 -35.76 -12.35 -18.55
C ASP A 143 -35.52 -13.78 -19.05
N SER A 144 -35.03 -13.92 -20.29
CA SER A 144 -34.73 -15.23 -20.88
C SER A 144 -33.50 -15.86 -20.24
N ALA A 145 -32.45 -15.08 -19.99
CA ALA A 145 -31.24 -15.54 -19.32
C ALA A 145 -31.55 -15.98 -17.87
N ARG A 146 -32.35 -15.19 -17.14
CA ARG A 146 -32.79 -15.53 -15.78
C ARG A 146 -33.64 -16.80 -15.77
N ALA A 147 -34.66 -16.87 -16.63
CA ALA A 147 -35.52 -18.04 -16.73
C ALA A 147 -34.71 -19.30 -17.04
N TYR A 148 -33.73 -19.22 -17.94
CA TYR A 148 -32.83 -20.33 -18.23
C TYR A 148 -31.98 -20.73 -17.01
N LEU A 149 -31.37 -19.78 -16.31
CA LEU A 149 -30.59 -20.07 -15.11
C LEU A 149 -31.42 -20.77 -14.03
N GLU A 150 -32.70 -20.43 -13.88
CA GLU A 150 -33.63 -21.09 -12.95
C GLU A 150 -33.93 -22.55 -13.34
N THR A 151 -33.75 -22.94 -14.60
CA THR A 151 -33.87 -24.34 -15.03
C THR A 151 -32.65 -25.19 -14.61
N LEU A 152 -31.51 -24.57 -14.29
CA LEU A 152 -30.29 -25.31 -13.99
C LEU A 152 -30.39 -25.99 -12.61
N PRO A 153 -30.00 -27.29 -12.51
CA PRO A 153 -30.04 -28.03 -11.25
C PRO A 153 -29.33 -27.33 -10.10
N GLY A 154 -30.08 -27.00 -9.04
CA GLY A 154 -29.53 -26.38 -7.82
C GLY A 154 -29.46 -24.85 -7.86
N ILE A 155 -30.01 -24.20 -8.89
CA ILE A 155 -30.14 -22.75 -8.98
C ILE A 155 -31.61 -22.38 -8.74
N GLY A 156 -31.89 -21.58 -7.70
CA GLY A 156 -33.23 -21.04 -7.44
C GLY A 156 -33.36 -19.58 -7.88
N PRO A 157 -34.56 -18.96 -7.76
CA PRO A 157 -34.82 -17.60 -8.22
C PRO A 157 -33.81 -16.55 -7.74
N ASP A 158 -33.51 -16.53 -6.43
CA ASP A 158 -32.53 -15.60 -5.84
C ASP A 158 -31.10 -15.84 -6.37
N SER A 159 -30.76 -17.10 -6.67
CA SER A 159 -29.45 -17.48 -7.20
C SER A 159 -29.32 -17.11 -8.67
N ALA A 160 -30.37 -17.35 -9.46
CA ALA A 160 -30.43 -16.97 -10.87
C ALA A 160 -30.36 -15.44 -11.02
N GLN A 161 -31.11 -14.70 -10.20
CA GLN A 161 -31.06 -13.24 -10.18
C GLN A 161 -29.65 -12.71 -9.85
N ARG A 162 -28.97 -13.33 -8.88
CA ARG A 162 -27.59 -12.97 -8.53
C ARG A 162 -26.60 -13.23 -9.67
N ILE A 163 -26.68 -14.39 -10.32
CA ILE A 163 -25.81 -14.73 -11.45
C ILE A 163 -26.07 -13.76 -12.61
N ARG A 164 -27.34 -13.50 -12.93
CA ARG A 164 -27.79 -12.52 -13.95
C ARG A 164 -27.24 -11.12 -13.68
N SER A 165 -27.41 -10.60 -12.46
CA SER A 165 -26.84 -9.28 -12.07
C SER A 165 -25.32 -9.25 -12.24
N SER A 166 -24.62 -10.34 -11.94
CA SER A 166 -23.18 -10.46 -12.19
C SER A 166 -22.83 -10.50 -13.69
N MET A 167 -23.70 -11.05 -14.55
CA MET A 167 -23.50 -11.11 -16.00
C MET A 167 -23.66 -9.74 -16.65
N CYS A 168 -24.74 -9.03 -16.34
CA CYS A 168 -25.10 -7.77 -17.00
C CYS A 168 -24.33 -6.56 -16.46
N GLY A 169 -23.46 -6.75 -15.47
CA GLY A 169 -22.81 -5.64 -14.75
C GLY A 169 -23.80 -4.78 -13.97
N GLU A 170 -25.03 -5.24 -13.82
CA GLU A 170 -26.11 -4.51 -13.18
C GLU A 170 -25.98 -4.56 -11.66
N ASP A 171 -26.09 -3.38 -11.06
CA ASP A 171 -26.12 -3.17 -9.62
C ASP A 171 -27.07 -4.16 -8.95
N TYR A 172 -26.52 -4.96 -8.04
CA TYR A 172 -27.33 -5.61 -7.02
C TYR A 172 -27.98 -4.48 -6.19
N SER A 173 -29.23 -4.17 -6.50
CA SER A 173 -29.99 -3.04 -5.93
C SER A 173 -30.24 -3.14 -4.43
N GLU A 174 -29.92 -4.27 -3.80
CA GLU A 174 -29.79 -4.37 -2.35
C GLU A 174 -28.35 -4.11 -1.91
N VAL A 175 -28.00 -2.84 -1.77
CA VAL A 175 -26.68 -2.45 -1.25
C VAL A 175 -26.41 -3.15 0.06
N ASP A 176 -25.31 -3.90 0.13
CA ASP A 176 -24.94 -4.68 1.29
C ASP A 176 -24.88 -3.74 2.53
N LYS A 177 -25.58 -4.10 3.62
CA LYS A 177 -25.65 -3.30 4.85
C LYS A 177 -24.28 -2.92 5.43
N HIS A 178 -23.22 -3.67 5.09
CA HIS A 178 -21.84 -3.39 5.45
C HIS A 178 -21.25 -2.27 4.59
N ALA A 179 -21.48 -2.26 3.27
CA ALA A 179 -21.03 -1.19 2.38
C ALA A 179 -21.67 0.15 2.76
N ARG A 180 -23.00 0.17 2.98
CA ARG A 180 -23.73 1.37 3.47
C ARG A 180 -23.14 1.93 4.76
N ARG A 181 -22.80 1.06 5.72
CA ARG A 181 -22.21 1.49 6.99
C ARG A 181 -20.83 2.12 6.80
N VAL A 182 -19.98 1.55 5.94
CA VAL A 182 -18.67 2.11 5.63
C VAL A 182 -18.85 3.50 5.04
N LEU A 183 -19.62 3.63 3.96
CA LEU A 183 -19.84 4.90 3.25
C LEU A 183 -20.44 6.00 4.16
N ARG A 184 -21.38 5.65 5.05
CA ARG A 184 -21.90 6.59 6.06
C ARG A 184 -20.83 7.06 7.05
N ARG A 185 -19.95 6.17 7.49
CA ARG A 185 -18.84 6.52 8.40
C ARG A 185 -17.73 7.33 7.73
N LEU A 186 -17.58 7.21 6.42
CA LEU A 186 -16.70 8.05 5.61
C LEU A 186 -17.29 9.43 5.33
N GLY A 187 -18.55 9.69 5.69
CA GLY A 187 -19.23 10.96 5.43
C GLY A 187 -19.76 11.11 4.00
N VAL A 188 -19.50 10.13 3.14
CA VAL A 188 -19.91 10.10 1.73
C VAL A 188 -21.44 9.95 1.59
N LEU A 189 -22.06 9.10 2.41
CA LEU A 189 -23.53 8.97 2.46
C LEU A 189 -24.15 9.73 3.62
N GLY A 190 -25.22 10.48 3.35
CA GLY A 190 -26.06 11.08 4.37
C GLY A 190 -26.76 10.04 5.25
N ARG A 191 -27.18 10.44 6.47
CA ARG A 191 -27.89 9.55 7.42
C ARG A 191 -29.18 8.98 6.83
N ASN A 192 -29.88 9.76 6.01
CA ASN A 192 -31.18 9.42 5.40
C ASN A 192 -31.12 9.30 3.87
N SER A 193 -29.93 9.38 3.27
CA SER A 193 -29.76 9.29 1.82
C SER A 193 -29.91 7.85 1.34
N ASP A 194 -30.64 7.68 0.25
CA ASP A 194 -30.70 6.40 -0.48
C ASP A 194 -29.50 6.28 -1.43
N TYR A 195 -29.06 5.06 -1.72
CA TYR A 195 -27.87 4.82 -2.53
C TYR A 195 -28.06 5.26 -3.99
N GLN A 196 -29.30 5.35 -4.47
CA GLN A 196 -29.63 5.89 -5.80
C GLN A 196 -29.30 7.38 -5.94
N GLU A 197 -29.11 8.11 -4.83
CA GLU A 197 -28.69 9.53 -4.85
C GLU A 197 -27.16 9.69 -5.01
N MET A 198 -26.42 8.59 -5.13
CA MET A 198 -24.98 8.61 -5.36
C MET A 198 -24.67 8.86 -6.85
N ASP A 199 -24.65 10.14 -7.21
CA ASP A 199 -24.22 10.61 -8.51
C ASP A 199 -22.70 10.43 -8.65
N TYR A 200 -22.25 9.23 -9.08
CA TYR A 200 -20.81 8.95 -9.25
C TYR A 200 -20.34 9.03 -10.68
N ALA A 201 -19.29 9.83 -10.87
CA ALA A 201 -18.40 9.83 -12.02
C ALA A 201 -17.49 8.58 -12.05
N VAL A 202 -18.07 7.39 -11.89
CA VAL A 202 -17.36 6.11 -11.79
C VAL A 202 -18.02 5.12 -12.76
N SER A 203 -17.20 4.46 -13.60
CA SER A 203 -17.70 3.49 -14.57
C SER A 203 -18.44 2.33 -13.90
N ASP A 204 -19.39 1.70 -14.59
CA ASP A 204 -20.19 0.59 -14.05
C ASP A 204 -19.32 -0.56 -13.53
N ASP A 205 -18.23 -0.91 -14.23
CA ASP A 205 -17.27 -1.93 -13.80
C ASP A 205 -16.60 -1.60 -12.44
N THR A 206 -16.21 -0.34 -12.26
CA THR A 206 -15.60 0.12 -11.01
C THR A 206 -16.61 0.09 -9.86
N ARG A 207 -17.89 0.36 -10.14
CA ARG A 207 -18.96 0.35 -9.12
C ARG A 207 -19.15 -1.03 -8.50
N VAL A 208 -19.19 -2.08 -9.33
CA VAL A 208 -19.35 -3.47 -8.87
C VAL A 208 -18.16 -3.91 -8.00
N ARG A 209 -16.92 -3.61 -8.44
CA ARG A 209 -15.72 -3.92 -7.66
C ARG A 209 -15.72 -3.20 -6.32
N LEU A 210 -15.91 -1.88 -6.34
CA LEU A 210 -15.90 -1.03 -5.16
C LEU A 210 -16.95 -1.49 -4.15
N HIS A 211 -18.18 -1.76 -4.58
CA HIS A 211 -19.26 -2.22 -3.70
C HIS A 211 -18.90 -3.54 -3.00
N SER A 212 -18.41 -4.52 -3.75
CA SER A 212 -17.97 -5.82 -3.19
C SER A 212 -16.85 -5.66 -2.16
N ASN A 213 -15.88 -4.80 -2.47
CA ASN A 213 -14.75 -4.50 -1.60
C ASN A 213 -15.16 -3.73 -0.34
N LEU A 214 -16.08 -2.76 -0.45
CA LEU A 214 -16.67 -2.04 0.69
C LEU A 214 -17.42 -3.00 1.62
N ALA A 215 -18.22 -3.91 1.06
CA ALA A 215 -18.93 -4.92 1.84
C ALA A 215 -17.95 -5.84 2.59
N ARG A 216 -16.87 -6.27 1.92
CA ARG A 216 -15.80 -7.06 2.54
C ARG A 216 -15.10 -6.28 3.65
N HIS A 217 -14.79 -5.00 3.43
CA HIS A 217 -14.20 -4.13 4.45
C HIS A 217 -15.12 -3.97 5.66
N GLY A 218 -16.41 -3.74 5.43
CA GLY A 218 -17.40 -3.61 6.49
C GLY A 218 -17.62 -4.90 7.28
N ARG A 219 -17.37 -6.08 6.70
CA ARG A 219 -17.37 -7.36 7.43
C ARG A 219 -16.06 -7.61 8.18
N ALA A 220 -14.93 -7.21 7.61
CA ALA A 220 -13.62 -7.53 8.16
C ALA A 220 -13.17 -6.56 9.26
N SER A 221 -13.40 -5.26 9.10
CA SER A 221 -12.78 -4.22 9.95
C SER A 221 -13.78 -3.18 10.45
N CYS A 222 -14.68 -2.70 9.58
CA CYS A 222 -15.64 -1.65 9.93
C CYS A 222 -16.94 -2.24 10.53
N LEU A 223 -16.80 -2.93 11.68
CA LEU A 223 -17.89 -3.62 12.39
C LEU A 223 -18.91 -2.65 12.98
N LYS A 224 -20.15 -3.13 13.20
CA LYS A 224 -21.24 -2.32 13.80
C LYS A 224 -20.86 -1.88 15.22
N SER A 225 -20.51 -2.85 16.06
CA SER A 225 -19.90 -2.68 17.38
C SER A 225 -18.42 -3.07 17.29
N GLY A 226 -17.56 -2.34 18.01
CA GLY A 226 -16.12 -2.61 18.03
C GLY A 226 -15.42 -2.56 16.67
N PRO A 227 -15.48 -1.43 15.91
CA PRO A 227 -14.71 -1.33 14.68
C PRO A 227 -13.20 -1.38 14.95
N GLN A 228 -12.47 -2.10 14.11
CA GLN A 228 -11.01 -2.26 14.20
C GLN A 228 -10.30 -1.07 13.55
N CYS A 229 -10.44 0.13 14.15
CA CYS A 229 -9.91 1.36 13.57
C CYS A 229 -8.37 1.39 13.52
N GLU A 230 -7.71 0.77 14.50
CA GLU A 230 -6.23 0.65 14.58
C GLU A 230 -5.63 -0.22 13.48
N SER A 231 -6.44 -0.96 12.73
CA SER A 231 -5.99 -1.74 11.57
C SER A 231 -6.76 -1.36 10.30
N CYS A 232 -7.36 -0.17 10.25
CA CYS A 232 -8.21 0.28 9.16
C CYS A 232 -7.43 1.13 8.16
N VAL A 233 -7.32 0.65 6.91
CA VAL A 233 -6.70 1.41 5.80
C VAL A 233 -7.50 2.64 5.38
N LEU A 234 -8.77 2.75 5.78
CA LEU A 234 -9.65 3.88 5.43
C LEU A 234 -9.75 4.94 6.54
N VAL A 235 -8.97 4.80 7.63
CA VAL A 235 -9.10 5.66 8.83
C VAL A 235 -8.92 7.15 8.51
N SER A 236 -8.05 7.48 7.56
CA SER A 236 -7.80 8.86 7.07
C SER A 236 -9.08 9.60 6.71
N PHE A 237 -10.06 8.89 6.15
CA PHE A 237 -11.31 9.46 5.64
C PHE A 237 -12.48 9.35 6.64
N CYS A 238 -12.26 8.77 7.82
CA CYS A 238 -13.31 8.52 8.80
C CYS A 238 -13.08 9.34 10.07
N ASN A 239 -13.85 10.41 10.29
CA ASN A 239 -13.71 11.26 11.48
C ASN A 239 -13.78 10.46 12.80
N SER A 240 -14.77 9.56 12.91
CA SER A 240 -14.92 8.70 14.09
C SER A 240 -13.78 7.68 14.24
N GLY A 241 -13.15 7.28 13.13
CA GLY A 241 -11.98 6.40 13.14
C GLY A 241 -10.74 7.14 13.63
N ARG A 242 -10.47 8.33 13.07
CA ARG A 242 -9.38 9.22 13.49
C ARG A 242 -9.46 9.54 14.99
N SER A 243 -10.64 9.87 15.48
CA SER A 243 -10.86 10.14 16.91
C SER A 243 -10.52 8.92 17.80
N ARG A 244 -10.79 7.70 17.33
CA ARG A 244 -10.52 6.47 18.09
C ARG A 244 -9.03 6.14 18.16
N VAL A 245 -8.32 6.27 17.03
CA VAL A 245 -6.87 5.96 16.97
C VAL A 245 -6.00 7.07 17.56
N ALA A 246 -6.51 8.30 17.63
CA ALA A 246 -5.85 9.37 18.36
C ALA A 246 -5.89 9.12 19.87
N ALA A 247 -7.05 8.67 20.38
CA ALA A 247 -7.29 8.43 21.81
C ALA A 247 -6.69 7.12 22.35
N SER A 248 -6.01 6.30 21.53
CA SER A 248 -5.47 5.00 21.98
C SER A 248 -4.06 5.12 22.59
N GLY A 249 -3.94 4.66 23.84
CA GLY A 249 -2.66 4.31 24.48
C GLY A 249 -1.83 5.45 25.09
N GLU A 250 -0.93 5.09 26.01
CA GLU A 250 0.10 5.96 26.63
C GLU A 250 1.43 5.96 25.84
N GLU A 251 1.45 5.31 24.67
CA GLU A 251 2.62 5.16 23.83
C GLU A 251 3.13 6.51 23.31
N GLU A 252 4.44 6.60 23.10
CA GLU A 252 5.06 7.78 22.52
C GLU A 252 4.62 7.94 21.07
N VAL A 253 3.84 8.99 20.83
CA VAL A 253 3.26 9.29 19.53
C VAL A 253 4.19 10.12 18.66
N VAL A 254 4.20 9.81 17.37
CA VAL A 254 5.00 10.50 16.35
C VAL A 254 4.09 11.10 15.29
N LEU A 255 4.40 12.33 14.87
CA LEU A 255 3.82 12.94 13.67
C LEU A 255 4.86 12.91 12.54
N ASP A 256 4.51 12.30 11.41
CA ASP A 256 5.39 12.13 10.25
C ASP A 256 5.06 13.13 9.14
N LEU A 257 5.87 14.18 9.00
CA LEU A 257 5.70 15.20 7.96
C LEU A 257 6.52 14.84 6.72
N PHE A 258 5.97 15.08 5.53
CA PHE A 258 6.57 14.58 4.28
C PHE A 258 6.74 13.05 4.33
N GLY A 259 5.72 12.36 4.84
CA GLY A 259 5.82 10.94 5.18
C GLY A 259 6.16 10.04 3.99
N GLY A 260 6.00 10.52 2.77
CA GLY A 260 6.31 9.80 1.55
C GLY A 260 5.59 8.45 1.53
N ALA A 261 6.35 7.40 1.21
CA ALA A 261 5.82 6.05 1.21
C ALA A 261 5.68 5.43 2.62
N GLY A 262 6.10 6.11 3.70
CA GLY A 262 6.03 5.62 5.09
C GLY A 262 7.30 4.97 5.63
N ALA A 263 8.43 5.06 4.93
CA ALA A 263 9.64 4.32 5.28
C ALA A 263 10.29 4.76 6.61
N MET A 264 10.30 6.07 6.87
CA MET A 264 10.83 6.62 8.13
C MET A 264 9.89 6.29 9.28
N GLY A 265 8.57 6.46 9.10
CA GLY A 265 7.55 5.99 10.03
C GLY A 265 7.70 4.51 10.38
N LEU A 266 7.94 3.63 9.40
CA LEU A 266 8.19 2.20 9.63
C LEU A 266 9.42 1.96 10.53
N GLY A 267 10.49 2.73 10.38
CA GLY A 267 11.65 2.65 11.28
C GLY A 267 11.31 3.05 12.72
N PHE A 268 10.51 4.11 12.89
CA PHE A 268 10.03 4.54 14.20
C PHE A 268 9.08 3.53 14.85
N GLU A 269 8.18 2.91 14.07
CA GLU A 269 7.32 1.82 14.56
C GLU A 269 8.15 0.62 15.07
N LYS A 270 9.20 0.23 14.35
CA LYS A 270 10.10 -0.84 14.80
C LYS A 270 10.85 -0.49 16.09
N ALA A 271 11.21 0.78 16.26
CA ALA A 271 11.77 1.29 17.52
C ALA A 271 10.73 1.40 18.65
N GLY A 272 9.45 1.09 18.37
CA GLY A 272 8.34 1.02 19.32
C GLY A 272 7.64 2.35 19.60
N PHE A 273 7.74 3.30 18.67
CA PHE A 273 6.83 4.46 18.64
C PHE A 273 5.51 4.09 17.96
N ARG A 274 4.48 4.87 18.24
CA ARG A 274 3.21 4.84 17.50
C ARG A 274 3.14 6.03 16.56
N ILE A 275 2.89 5.82 15.27
CA ILE A 275 2.63 6.93 14.36
C ILE A 275 1.19 7.42 14.58
N ALA A 276 1.02 8.63 15.11
CA ALA A 276 -0.29 9.21 15.36
C ALA A 276 -0.95 9.71 14.08
N ALA A 277 -0.17 10.29 13.17
CA ALA A 277 -0.59 10.67 11.83
C ALA A 277 0.61 10.95 10.94
N ALA A 278 0.35 11.01 9.63
CA ALA A 278 1.31 11.50 8.64
C ALA A 278 0.70 12.61 7.79
N VAL A 279 1.54 13.49 7.26
CA VAL A 279 1.20 14.51 6.26
C VAL A 279 2.02 14.26 5.00
N GLU A 280 1.35 14.07 3.88
CA GLU A 280 1.99 13.81 2.59
C GLU A 280 1.19 14.45 1.46
N ILE A 281 1.84 15.29 0.66
CA ILE A 281 1.20 16.04 -0.43
C ILE A 281 0.97 15.17 -1.68
N GLU A 282 1.86 14.21 -1.94
CA GLU A 282 1.78 13.34 -3.11
C GLU A 282 0.82 12.18 -2.84
N ARG A 283 -0.32 12.23 -3.52
CA ARG A 283 -1.42 11.26 -3.39
C ARG A 283 -0.95 9.80 -3.44
N ARG A 284 -0.06 9.39 -4.35
CA ARG A 284 0.33 7.97 -4.48
C ARG A 284 1.17 7.51 -3.30
N ALA A 285 2.11 8.33 -2.85
CA ALA A 285 2.88 8.11 -1.64
C ALA A 285 1.97 8.05 -0.41
N ALA A 286 1.00 8.96 -0.27
CA ALA A 286 0.00 8.93 0.79
C ALA A 286 -0.84 7.63 0.77
N GLN A 287 -1.22 7.12 -0.41
CA GLN A 287 -1.91 5.83 -0.55
C GLN A 287 -1.03 4.65 -0.16
N THR A 288 0.25 4.67 -0.50
CA THR A 288 1.23 3.68 -0.04
C THR A 288 1.34 3.70 1.47
N TYR A 289 1.43 4.87 2.09
CA TYR A 289 1.48 5.02 3.54
C TYR A 289 0.22 4.39 4.19
N ARG A 290 -0.98 4.79 3.77
CA ARG A 290 -2.26 4.28 4.31
C ARG A 290 -2.41 2.76 4.21
N LEU A 291 -1.92 2.16 3.13
CA LEU A 291 -2.05 0.73 2.90
C LEU A 291 -1.11 -0.09 3.80
N ASN A 292 0.12 0.41 4.01
CA ASN A 292 1.16 -0.29 4.75
C ASN A 292 1.15 0.01 6.26
N HIS A 293 0.59 1.16 6.65
CA HIS A 293 0.39 1.59 8.04
C HIS A 293 -1.10 1.67 8.36
N PRO A 294 -1.84 0.54 8.34
CA PRO A 294 -3.26 0.55 8.63
C PRO A 294 -3.51 1.11 10.04
N GLY A 295 -4.50 1.97 10.19
CA GLY A 295 -4.78 2.64 11.46
C GLY A 295 -4.06 3.97 11.66
N VAL A 296 -3.07 4.32 10.82
CA VAL A 296 -2.45 5.64 10.81
C VAL A 296 -3.25 6.58 9.89
N PRO A 297 -3.84 7.68 10.40
CA PRO A 297 -4.44 8.72 9.58
C PRO A 297 -3.38 9.47 8.78
N VAL A 298 -3.59 9.59 7.47
CA VAL A 298 -2.71 10.34 6.57
C VAL A 298 -3.48 11.51 5.98
N LEU A 299 -3.03 12.73 6.29
CA LEU A 299 -3.55 13.98 5.73
C LEU A 299 -2.86 14.25 4.39
N GLU A 300 -3.65 14.31 3.32
CA GLU A 300 -3.18 14.67 1.98
C GLU A 300 -3.22 16.21 1.86
N ALA A 301 -2.11 16.87 2.20
CA ALA A 301 -2.03 18.34 2.25
C ALA A 301 -0.59 18.83 2.05
N ASP A 302 -0.47 20.10 1.62
CA ASP A 302 0.78 20.83 1.71
C ASP A 302 1.05 21.23 3.17
N VAL A 303 2.26 20.98 3.65
CA VAL A 303 2.67 21.37 5.01
C VAL A 303 2.70 22.89 5.21
N GLU A 304 2.79 23.66 4.12
CA GLU A 304 2.72 25.12 4.14
C GLU A 304 1.32 25.61 4.55
N GLU A 305 0.28 24.83 4.25
CA GLU A 305 -1.13 25.21 4.41
C GLU A 305 -1.75 24.71 5.74
N ILE A 306 -0.99 23.98 6.54
CA ILE A 306 -1.47 23.40 7.81
C ILE A 306 -0.90 24.12 9.04
N SER A 307 -1.69 24.17 10.11
CA SER A 307 -1.28 24.61 11.44
C SER A 307 -1.49 23.50 12.47
N GLY A 308 -0.89 23.66 13.66
CA GLY A 308 -1.12 22.78 14.80
C GLY A 308 -2.60 22.68 15.17
N ASP A 309 -3.33 23.80 15.17
CA ASP A 309 -4.77 23.83 15.46
C ASP A 309 -5.61 23.10 14.40
N LEU A 310 -5.24 23.25 13.13
CA LEU A 310 -5.86 22.51 12.03
C LEU A 310 -5.64 21.01 12.21
N LEU A 311 -4.42 20.58 12.56
CA LEU A 311 -4.11 19.17 12.82
C LEU A 311 -4.89 18.62 14.02
N ARG A 312 -5.01 19.38 15.12
CA ARG A 312 -5.82 18.98 16.29
C ARG A 312 -7.31 18.88 15.97
N THR A 313 -7.81 19.76 15.10
CA THR A 313 -9.20 19.72 14.62
C THR A 313 -9.42 18.53 13.70
N TRP A 314 -8.49 18.27 12.79
CA TRP A 314 -8.57 17.17 11.84
C TRP A 314 -8.40 15.81 12.52
N LEU A 315 -7.53 15.72 13.53
CA LEU A 315 -7.27 14.53 14.34
C LEU A 315 -7.70 14.78 15.81
N PRO A 316 -9.01 14.72 16.11
CA PRO A 316 -9.50 14.95 17.46
C PRO A 316 -8.86 13.97 18.46
N GLY A 317 -8.26 14.50 19.52
CA GLY A 317 -7.52 13.70 20.50
C GLY A 317 -6.00 13.65 20.26
N LEU A 318 -5.47 14.37 19.27
CA LEU A 318 -4.02 14.54 19.11
C LEU A 318 -3.43 15.24 20.35
N VAL A 319 -2.66 14.47 21.12
CA VAL A 319 -1.83 14.96 22.22
C VAL A 319 -0.52 15.56 21.69
N ALA A 320 0.25 16.22 22.56
CA ALA A 320 1.59 16.70 22.22
C ALA A 320 2.48 15.53 21.73
N PRO A 321 3.03 15.59 20.50
CA PRO A 321 3.85 14.50 19.98
C PRO A 321 5.12 14.30 20.80
N ALA A 322 5.52 13.04 20.99
CA ALA A 322 6.85 12.72 21.52
C ALA A 322 7.93 13.13 20.50
N ALA A 323 7.65 12.92 19.21
CA ALA A 323 8.50 13.40 18.12
C ALA A 323 7.69 13.92 16.92
N VAL A 324 8.24 14.91 16.23
CA VAL A 324 7.89 15.24 14.85
C VAL A 324 9.05 14.81 13.97
N ILE A 325 8.80 13.96 12.98
CA ILE A 325 9.83 13.50 12.03
C ILE A 325 9.54 14.05 10.64
N ALA A 326 10.59 14.38 9.88
CA ALA A 326 10.44 14.95 8.55
C ALA A 326 11.61 14.67 7.61
N GLY A 327 11.32 14.42 6.33
CA GLY A 327 12.30 14.38 5.24
C GLY A 327 12.00 15.45 4.16
N PRO A 328 12.14 16.75 4.46
CA PRO A 328 11.76 17.81 3.53
C PRO A 328 12.64 17.80 2.27
N PRO A 329 12.08 18.08 1.08
CA PRO A 329 12.85 18.04 -0.16
C PRO A 329 13.90 19.18 -0.24
N CYS A 330 15.10 18.85 -0.72
CA CYS A 330 16.22 19.79 -0.87
C CYS A 330 16.66 19.91 -2.34
N GLN A 331 15.79 20.43 -3.22
CA GLN A 331 16.04 20.40 -4.67
C GLN A 331 17.01 21.48 -5.18
N GLY A 332 17.04 22.66 -4.56
CA GLY A 332 17.90 23.77 -5.02
C GLY A 332 19.36 23.72 -4.56
N TYR A 333 19.71 22.83 -3.62
CA TYR A 333 21.07 22.69 -3.08
C TYR A 333 21.76 21.37 -3.47
N SER A 334 21.06 20.46 -4.16
CA SER A 334 21.60 19.17 -4.59
C SER A 334 22.56 19.30 -5.78
N VAL A 335 23.57 18.42 -5.85
CA VAL A 335 24.56 18.38 -6.94
C VAL A 335 23.94 18.18 -8.33
N ALA A 336 22.71 17.65 -8.40
CA ALA A 336 22.00 17.29 -9.63
C ALA A 336 20.85 18.25 -10.02
N GLY A 337 20.52 19.26 -9.20
CA GLY A 337 19.43 20.22 -9.44
C GLY A 337 19.90 21.48 -10.17
N ALA A 338 19.02 22.06 -11.00
CA ALA A 338 19.26 23.34 -11.65
C ALA A 338 19.51 24.45 -10.61
N ARG A 339 20.50 25.30 -10.93
CA ARG A 339 21.20 26.25 -10.04
C ARG A 339 20.34 27.47 -9.67
N THR A 340 19.37 27.33 -8.78
CA THR A 340 18.63 28.48 -8.22
C THR A 340 18.54 28.36 -6.70
N GLY A 341 19.33 29.18 -5.98
CA GLY A 341 19.32 29.24 -4.51
C GLY A 341 17.99 29.71 -3.90
N ASP A 342 17.03 30.13 -4.74
CA ASP A 342 15.75 30.74 -4.39
C ASP A 342 14.54 29.79 -4.54
N ASP A 343 14.77 28.48 -4.68
CA ASP A 343 13.66 27.51 -4.70
C ASP A 343 12.95 27.49 -3.34
N ARG A 344 11.66 27.86 -3.31
CA ARG A 344 10.80 27.89 -2.11
C ARG A 344 10.86 26.59 -1.32
N ARG A 345 11.06 25.45 -2.00
CA ARG A 345 11.13 24.12 -1.37
C ARG A 345 12.29 23.97 -0.41
N ASN A 346 13.35 24.77 -0.59
CA ASN A 346 14.46 24.78 0.34
C ASN A 346 14.07 25.34 1.72
N LEU A 347 12.97 26.08 1.85
CA LEU A 347 12.55 26.66 3.14
C LEU A 347 11.56 25.76 3.90
N LEU A 348 11.18 24.61 3.34
CA LEU A 348 10.15 23.73 3.89
C LEU A 348 10.50 23.15 5.27
N PHE A 349 11.79 23.02 5.60
CA PHE A 349 12.22 22.60 6.94
C PHE A 349 11.74 23.58 8.03
N ARG A 350 11.52 24.86 7.71
CA ARG A 350 10.99 25.85 8.67
C ARG A 350 9.56 25.52 9.08
N HIS A 351 8.76 24.94 8.19
CA HIS A 351 7.40 24.49 8.53
C HIS A 351 7.43 23.27 9.47
N VAL A 352 8.48 22.44 9.43
CA VAL A 352 8.69 21.35 10.40
C VAL A 352 8.89 21.94 11.80
N SER A 353 9.86 22.84 11.96
CA SER A 353 10.15 23.49 13.25
C SER A 353 8.96 24.28 13.77
N ARG A 354 8.23 24.98 12.88
CA ARG A 354 7.00 25.70 13.21
C ARG A 354 5.91 24.76 13.74
N LEU A 355 5.58 23.70 13.02
CA LEU A 355 4.54 22.75 13.43
C LEU A 355 4.92 22.00 14.70
N ALA A 356 6.19 21.62 14.87
CA ALA A 356 6.68 21.03 16.10
C ALA A 356 6.45 21.95 17.31
N ARG A 357 6.77 23.24 17.18
CA ARG A 357 6.51 24.24 18.22
C ARG A 357 5.02 24.45 18.48
N GLU A 358 4.20 24.62 17.44
CA GLU A 358 2.73 24.79 17.56
C GLU A 358 2.07 23.58 18.24
N LEU A 359 2.61 22.38 18.03
CA LEU A 359 2.12 21.14 18.64
C LEU A 359 2.74 20.83 20.01
N ALA A 360 3.71 21.63 20.45
CA ALA A 360 4.53 21.39 21.64
C ALA A 360 5.19 20.00 21.63
N ALA A 361 5.76 19.62 20.48
CA ALA A 361 6.45 18.34 20.35
C ALA A 361 7.69 18.29 21.26
N ARG A 362 7.93 17.14 21.91
CA ARG A 362 9.09 16.98 22.81
C ARG A 362 10.42 16.81 22.07
N SER A 363 10.36 16.42 20.81
CA SER A 363 11.52 16.30 19.95
C SER A 363 11.16 16.46 18.47
N VAL A 364 12.18 16.73 17.66
CA VAL A 364 12.09 16.90 16.20
C VAL A 364 13.27 16.17 15.56
N LEU A 365 13.01 15.40 14.51
CA LEU A 365 14.05 14.79 13.69
C LEU A 365 13.85 15.21 12.23
N ILE A 366 14.87 15.83 11.64
CA ILE A 366 14.87 16.19 10.21
C ILE A 366 15.94 15.36 9.50
N GLU A 367 15.55 14.63 8.47
CA GLU A 367 16.45 13.92 7.55
C GLU A 367 16.73 14.77 6.30
N ASN A 368 17.95 14.66 5.77
CA ASN A 368 18.30 15.23 4.47
C ASN A 368 19.48 14.51 3.79
N VAL A 369 19.75 14.87 2.54
CA VAL A 369 20.86 14.34 1.75
C VAL A 369 22.21 14.98 2.11
N PRO A 370 23.33 14.25 2.04
CA PRO A 370 24.66 14.84 2.05
C PRO A 370 24.91 15.64 0.76
N GLY A 371 25.57 16.79 0.87
CA GLY A 371 25.94 17.61 -0.30
C GLY A 371 25.33 19.02 -0.32
N VAL A 372 25.17 19.63 0.85
CA VAL A 372 24.62 20.97 1.00
C VAL A 372 25.70 22.02 0.73
N ARG A 373 25.52 22.89 -0.27
CA ARG A 373 26.42 24.02 -0.52
C ARG A 373 26.13 25.19 0.42
N ARG A 374 27.19 25.92 0.78
CA ARG A 374 27.07 27.25 1.42
C ARG A 374 26.55 28.27 0.40
N VAL A 375 25.55 29.07 0.79
CA VAL A 375 25.09 30.24 0.04
C VAL A 375 25.24 31.44 0.96
N ASN A 376 25.92 32.49 0.51
CA ASN A 376 26.19 33.72 1.29
C ASN A 376 26.86 33.47 2.67
N GLY A 377 27.73 32.46 2.77
CA GLY A 377 28.48 32.16 3.99
C GLY A 377 27.75 31.26 5.01
N VAL A 378 26.45 31.04 4.87
CA VAL A 378 25.66 30.15 5.74
C VAL A 378 25.42 28.82 5.04
N SER A 379 25.75 27.70 5.68
CA SER A 379 25.38 26.38 5.15
C SER A 379 23.89 26.14 5.35
N TYR A 380 23.21 25.50 4.39
CA TYR A 380 21.82 25.11 4.60
C TYR A 380 21.65 24.08 5.73
N THR A 381 22.71 23.34 6.09
CA THR A 381 22.77 22.56 7.33
C THR A 381 22.63 23.45 8.57
N ASP A 382 23.32 24.60 8.60
CA ASP A 382 23.26 25.55 9.71
C ASP A 382 21.88 26.19 9.80
N GLN A 383 21.23 26.44 8.65
CA GLN A 383 19.87 26.97 8.62
C GLN A 383 18.85 26.02 9.25
N ILE A 384 18.99 24.70 9.00
CA ILE A 384 18.12 23.69 9.64
C ILE A 384 18.35 23.70 11.15
N THR A 385 19.62 23.60 11.59
CA THR A 385 19.97 23.59 13.02
C THR A 385 19.48 24.86 13.72
N ASN A 386 19.70 26.03 13.12
CA ASN A 386 19.24 27.30 13.68
C ASN A 386 17.71 27.38 13.73
N SER A 387 16.99 26.86 12.72
CA SER A 387 15.53 26.82 12.78
C SER A 387 14.98 25.96 13.91
N LEU A 388 15.68 24.90 14.32
CA LEU A 388 15.32 24.11 15.49
C LEU A 388 15.61 24.88 16.79
N ARG A 389 16.77 25.54 16.88
CA ARG A 389 17.14 26.39 18.03
C ARG A 389 16.18 27.56 18.23
N ASP A 390 15.81 28.24 17.14
CA ASP A 390 14.83 29.34 17.13
C ASP A 390 13.42 28.87 17.52
N ALA A 391 13.12 27.58 17.35
CA ALA A 391 11.90 26.95 17.81
C ALA A 391 11.95 26.52 19.29
N GLY A 392 13.08 26.70 19.97
CA GLY A 392 13.27 26.42 21.41
C GLY A 392 13.91 25.07 21.74
N TYR A 393 14.44 24.36 20.74
CA TYR A 393 15.03 23.03 20.93
C TYR A 393 16.55 23.08 21.17
N LEU A 394 17.04 22.21 22.04
CA LEU A 394 18.45 21.83 22.11
C LEU A 394 18.79 20.95 20.91
N THR A 395 19.96 21.14 20.29
CA THR A 395 20.37 20.40 19.09
C THR A 395 21.74 19.78 19.27
N TRP A 396 22.07 18.79 18.44
CA TRP A 396 23.48 18.49 18.17
C TRP A 396 24.20 19.72 17.58
N ASP A 397 25.51 19.79 17.80
CA ASP A 397 26.34 20.82 17.19
C ASP A 397 26.48 20.64 15.69
N GLN A 398 26.49 19.38 15.23
CA GLN A 398 26.58 18.99 13.83
C GLN A 398 25.55 17.89 13.54
N PRO A 399 24.98 17.83 12.32
CA PRO A 399 24.12 16.72 11.94
C PRO A 399 24.89 15.40 11.94
N ALA A 400 24.22 14.32 12.31
CA ALA A 400 24.77 12.98 12.21
C ALA A 400 24.78 12.53 10.74
N ASP A 401 25.97 12.21 10.20
CA ASP A 401 26.15 11.72 8.84
C ASP A 401 26.29 10.20 8.83
N LEU A 402 25.16 9.52 8.65
CA LEU A 402 25.02 8.08 8.82
C LEU A 402 24.93 7.37 7.48
N ARG A 403 25.59 6.21 7.36
CA ARG A 403 25.55 5.36 6.17
C ARG A 403 24.70 4.12 6.42
N ALA A 404 23.65 3.92 5.61
CA ALA A 404 22.68 2.84 5.81
C ALA A 404 23.30 1.43 5.89
N SER A 405 24.41 1.17 5.20
CA SER A 405 25.11 -0.12 5.27
C SER A 405 25.71 -0.44 6.63
N GLU A 406 25.99 0.55 7.46
CA GLU A 406 26.41 0.38 8.87
C GLU A 406 25.25 -0.04 9.79
N PHE A 407 24.01 -0.03 9.25
CA PHE A 407 22.78 -0.35 9.98
C PHE A 407 22.00 -1.48 9.30
N GLY A 408 22.71 -2.41 8.66
CA GLY A 408 22.12 -3.65 8.13
C GLY A 408 21.34 -3.51 6.82
N VAL A 409 21.46 -2.36 6.13
CA VAL A 409 20.84 -2.15 4.82
C VAL A 409 21.86 -2.47 3.72
N ALA A 410 21.49 -3.24 2.71
CA ALA A 410 22.38 -3.66 1.62
C ALA A 410 22.69 -2.52 0.60
N GLN A 411 22.90 -1.29 1.10
CA GLN A 411 23.05 -0.09 0.32
C GLN A 411 23.98 0.94 0.98
N ASN A 412 24.96 1.42 0.22
CA ASN A 412 25.77 2.60 0.56
C ASN A 412 24.98 3.88 0.28
N ARG A 413 24.08 4.22 1.20
CA ARG A 413 23.28 5.46 1.20
C ARG A 413 23.58 6.26 2.45
N ARG A 414 24.16 7.44 2.28
CA ARG A 414 24.46 8.38 3.36
C ARG A 414 23.32 9.38 3.54
N ARG A 415 23.03 9.75 4.78
CA ARG A 415 22.01 10.73 5.19
C ARG A 415 22.44 11.55 6.38
N LEU A 416 22.05 12.82 6.36
CA LEU A 416 22.23 13.74 7.46
C LEU A 416 20.97 13.74 8.33
N PHE A 417 21.15 13.58 9.64
CA PHE A 417 20.08 13.69 10.62
C PHE A 417 20.33 14.88 11.55
N PHE A 418 19.33 15.72 11.67
CA PHE A 418 19.29 16.84 12.60
C PHE A 418 18.29 16.51 13.69
N VAL A 419 18.70 16.66 14.94
CA VAL A 419 17.82 16.45 16.10
C VAL A 419 17.59 17.77 16.83
N GLY A 420 16.36 18.00 17.25
CA GLY A 420 15.97 18.99 18.24
C GLY A 420 15.25 18.29 19.40
N VAL A 421 15.60 18.59 20.64
CA VAL A 421 14.92 18.07 21.84
C VAL A 421 14.54 19.20 22.77
N ALA A 422 13.37 19.11 23.41
CA ALA A 422 12.94 20.12 24.36
C ALA A 422 13.96 20.20 25.52
N PRO A 423 14.15 21.35 26.18
CA PRO A 423 15.18 21.51 27.22
C PRO A 423 15.14 20.48 28.35
N GLU A 424 13.97 19.94 28.66
CA GLU A 424 13.75 18.88 29.65
C GLU A 424 14.08 17.45 29.15
N VAL A 425 14.37 17.29 27.86
CA VAL A 425 14.76 16.02 27.24
C VAL A 425 16.27 16.05 26.98
N GLY A 426 16.98 14.99 27.39
CA GLY A 426 18.40 14.84 27.10
C GLY A 426 18.68 14.76 25.60
N LEU A 427 19.82 15.30 25.16
CA LEU A 427 20.26 15.13 23.77
C LEU A 427 20.58 13.64 23.52
N PRO A 428 19.96 12.99 22.53
CA PRO A 428 20.24 11.60 22.22
C PRO A 428 21.66 11.45 21.68
N ARG A 429 22.22 10.25 21.85
CA ARG A 429 23.51 9.93 21.23
C ARG A 429 23.35 9.80 19.73
N VAL A 430 24.42 10.07 19.00
CA VAL A 430 24.49 9.70 17.59
C VAL A 430 24.55 8.18 17.51
N PRO A 431 23.68 7.51 16.73
CA PRO A 431 23.69 6.05 16.62
C PRO A 431 25.06 5.53 16.16
N THR A 432 25.56 4.52 16.85
CA THR A 432 26.78 3.82 16.45
C THR A 432 26.46 2.71 15.45
N PRO A 433 27.39 2.35 14.54
CA PRO A 433 27.22 1.24 13.62
C PRO A 433 26.78 -0.04 14.33
N THR A 434 25.76 -0.72 13.79
CA THR A 434 25.29 -2.03 14.27
C THR A 434 25.75 -3.17 13.38
N HIS A 435 26.21 -2.85 12.17
CA HIS A 435 26.69 -3.80 11.18
C HIS A 435 28.00 -3.33 10.55
N CYS A 436 28.81 -4.28 10.12
CA CYS A 436 29.98 -4.01 9.30
C CYS A 436 29.69 -4.25 7.83
N PRO A 437 29.78 -3.20 6.98
CA PRO A 437 29.66 -3.33 5.54
C PRO A 437 30.66 -4.36 4.98
N HIS A 438 30.28 -4.99 3.88
CA HIS A 438 31.18 -5.83 3.11
C HIS A 438 32.23 -4.97 2.38
N GLY A 439 33.46 -5.49 2.28
CA GLY A 439 34.56 -4.83 1.57
C GLY A 439 35.35 -3.80 2.38
N GLU A 440 35.00 -3.57 3.65
CA GLU A 440 35.86 -2.84 4.59
C GLU A 440 36.74 -3.85 5.33
N GLU A 441 38.06 -3.75 5.09
CA GLU A 441 39.14 -4.53 5.72
C GLU A 441 39.26 -4.15 7.20
N ASP A 442 38.26 -4.51 7.99
CA ASP A 442 38.39 -4.56 9.44
C ASP A 442 38.21 -6.00 9.90
N GLU A 443 39.33 -6.73 9.95
CA GLU A 443 39.42 -8.07 10.54
C GLU A 443 39.03 -8.09 12.02
N HIS A 444 39.02 -6.93 12.69
CA HIS A 444 38.68 -6.78 14.10
C HIS A 444 37.22 -6.33 14.31
N CYS A 445 36.45 -6.12 13.24
CA CYS A 445 35.05 -5.75 13.41
C CYS A 445 34.24 -6.91 14.03
N ARG A 446 33.71 -6.67 15.23
CA ARG A 446 32.88 -7.62 16.00
C ARG A 446 31.38 -7.54 15.69
N LEU A 447 30.97 -6.61 14.82
CA LEU A 447 29.58 -6.43 14.44
C LEU A 447 29.17 -7.47 13.39
N PRO A 448 27.87 -7.86 13.34
CA PRO A 448 27.36 -8.69 12.27
C PRO A 448 27.60 -8.05 10.89
N ARG A 449 27.84 -8.88 9.87
CA ARG A 449 28.01 -8.38 8.50
C ARG A 449 26.69 -7.89 7.93
N THR A 450 26.71 -6.76 7.23
CA THR A 450 25.57 -6.24 6.48
C THR A 450 25.10 -7.29 5.47
N PRO A 451 23.79 -7.54 5.27
CA PRO A 451 23.34 -8.47 4.25
C PRO A 451 23.89 -8.12 2.87
N ALA A 452 24.45 -9.11 2.17
CA ALA A 452 24.95 -8.93 0.82
C ALA A 452 23.80 -8.65 -0.17
N LEU A 453 24.06 -7.82 -1.17
CA LEU A 453 23.15 -7.50 -2.28
C LEU A 453 22.64 -8.76 -2.98
N SER A 454 23.52 -9.74 -3.21
CA SER A 454 23.15 -11.04 -3.79
C SER A 454 22.11 -11.76 -2.91
N LYS A 455 22.31 -11.75 -1.59
CA LYS A 455 21.41 -12.38 -0.61
C LYS A 455 20.02 -11.73 -0.59
N CYS A 456 19.93 -10.42 -0.83
CA CYS A 456 18.64 -9.73 -0.93
C CYS A 456 17.80 -10.14 -2.15
N LEU A 457 18.44 -10.69 -3.19
CA LEU A 457 17.82 -10.93 -4.50
C LEU A 457 17.72 -12.41 -4.86
N GLU A 458 18.44 -13.31 -4.18
CA GLU A 458 18.63 -14.71 -4.59
C GLU A 458 17.35 -15.55 -4.67
N ASP A 459 16.35 -15.27 -3.84
CA ASP A 459 15.08 -16.01 -3.80
C ASP A 459 14.02 -15.43 -4.75
N LEU A 460 14.33 -14.34 -5.46
CA LEU A 460 13.47 -13.79 -6.51
C LEU A 460 13.72 -14.50 -7.84
N PRO A 461 12.66 -14.79 -8.62
CA PRO A 461 12.82 -15.44 -9.89
C PRO A 461 13.51 -14.53 -10.89
N ASN A 462 14.23 -15.15 -11.83
CA ASN A 462 14.73 -14.43 -12.99
C ASN A 462 13.54 -13.94 -13.85
N LEU A 463 13.55 -12.65 -14.18
CA LEU A 463 12.51 -12.02 -14.98
C LEU A 463 13.09 -11.53 -16.30
N LYS A 464 12.38 -11.80 -17.39
CA LYS A 464 12.62 -11.15 -18.68
C LYS A 464 12.12 -9.69 -18.62
N PRO A 465 12.59 -8.79 -19.51
CA PRO A 465 11.95 -7.49 -19.71
C PRO A 465 10.43 -7.65 -19.89
N GLY A 466 9.65 -6.84 -19.17
CA GLY A 466 8.18 -6.93 -19.16
C GLY A 466 7.56 -8.08 -18.36
N GLY A 467 8.38 -8.97 -17.78
CA GLY A 467 7.91 -10.09 -16.96
C GLY A 467 7.57 -9.71 -15.50
N GLY A 468 7.02 -10.67 -14.76
CA GLY A 468 6.66 -10.51 -13.35
C GLY A 468 5.23 -9.97 -13.17
N GLY A 469 4.98 -9.26 -12.07
CA GLY A 469 3.66 -8.68 -11.78
C GLY A 469 3.59 -7.92 -10.46
N GLU A 470 2.48 -7.17 -10.27
CA GLU A 470 2.22 -6.45 -9.01
C GLU A 470 2.03 -7.41 -7.82
N ARG A 471 1.66 -8.67 -8.11
CA ARG A 471 1.65 -9.82 -7.19
C ARG A 471 2.28 -11.01 -7.89
N LEU A 472 3.43 -11.43 -7.40
CA LEU A 472 4.15 -12.59 -7.94
C LEU A 472 4.17 -13.69 -6.89
N HIS A 473 3.57 -14.83 -7.22
CA HIS A 473 3.62 -16.02 -6.39
C HIS A 473 4.96 -16.72 -6.60
N LEU A 474 5.72 -16.87 -5.52
CA LEU A 474 6.97 -17.62 -5.52
C LEU A 474 6.68 -19.12 -5.42
N ALA A 475 7.65 -19.94 -5.81
CA ALA A 475 7.53 -21.39 -5.79
C ALA A 475 7.28 -21.97 -4.38
N ASP A 476 7.72 -21.25 -3.35
CA ASP A 476 7.52 -21.61 -1.93
C ASP A 476 6.15 -21.16 -1.37
N GLY A 477 5.28 -20.59 -2.20
CA GLY A 477 3.94 -20.13 -1.82
C GLY A 477 3.89 -18.71 -1.24
N ARG A 478 5.04 -18.04 -1.04
CA ARG A 478 5.05 -16.61 -0.68
C ARG A 478 4.53 -15.76 -1.84
N VAL A 479 3.99 -14.60 -1.52
CA VAL A 479 3.60 -13.58 -2.50
C VAL A 479 4.48 -12.36 -2.30
N VAL A 480 5.13 -11.91 -3.37
CA VAL A 480 5.89 -10.66 -3.37
C VAL A 480 5.18 -9.61 -4.22
N PHE A 481 5.15 -8.37 -3.71
CA PHE A 481 4.46 -7.26 -4.36
C PHE A 481 5.37 -6.40 -5.22
N ASN A 482 4.82 -5.76 -6.26
CA ASN A 482 5.50 -4.83 -7.16
C ASN A 482 6.77 -5.41 -7.81
N SER A 483 6.72 -6.70 -8.18
CA SER A 483 7.80 -7.42 -8.85
C SER A 483 7.62 -7.40 -10.37
N THR A 484 7.27 -6.24 -10.93
CA THR A 484 7.11 -6.06 -12.38
C THR A 484 8.40 -5.51 -12.97
N ALA A 485 8.97 -6.20 -13.97
CA ALA A 485 10.08 -5.69 -14.75
C ALA A 485 9.61 -4.71 -15.82
N MET A 486 10.39 -3.64 -16.05
CA MET A 486 10.11 -2.71 -17.15
C MET A 486 10.23 -3.44 -18.50
N ASN A 487 9.30 -3.15 -19.41
CA ASN A 487 9.31 -3.69 -20.77
C ASN A 487 10.22 -2.85 -21.66
N HIS A 488 11.51 -3.16 -21.65
CA HIS A 488 12.54 -2.48 -22.44
C HIS A 488 12.44 -2.87 -23.92
N SER A 489 12.65 -1.90 -24.82
CA SER A 489 12.76 -2.21 -26.26
C SER A 489 14.02 -3.07 -26.53
N PRO A 490 14.06 -3.82 -27.65
CA PRO A 490 15.24 -4.63 -28.00
C PRO A 490 16.55 -3.82 -28.03
N GLU A 491 16.50 -2.57 -28.49
CA GLU A 491 17.65 -1.66 -28.53
C GLU A 491 18.12 -1.28 -27.13
N VAL A 492 17.18 -1.03 -26.21
CA VAL A 492 17.50 -0.73 -24.80
C VAL A 492 18.07 -1.98 -24.12
N VAL A 493 17.54 -3.16 -24.39
CA VAL A 493 18.08 -4.43 -23.88
C VAL A 493 19.52 -4.65 -24.37
N ALA A 494 19.81 -4.37 -25.64
CA ALA A 494 21.16 -4.46 -26.18
C ALA A 494 22.13 -3.48 -25.48
N LYS A 495 21.69 -2.24 -25.22
CA LYS A 495 22.45 -1.26 -24.44
C LYS A 495 22.71 -1.76 -23.01
N ILE A 496 21.68 -2.27 -22.33
CA ILE A 496 21.80 -2.79 -20.96
C ILE A 496 22.77 -3.98 -20.90
N ARG A 497 22.75 -4.86 -21.91
CA ARG A 497 23.67 -5.99 -22.01
C ARG A 497 25.13 -5.56 -22.09
N ALA A 498 25.42 -4.44 -22.76
CA ALA A 498 26.77 -3.89 -22.88
C ALA A 498 27.29 -3.20 -21.60
N ILE A 499 26.42 -2.92 -20.62
CA ILE A 499 26.81 -2.31 -19.35
C ILE A 499 27.48 -3.38 -18.47
N GLY A 500 28.78 -3.25 -18.21
CA GLY A 500 29.49 -4.10 -17.24
C GLY A 500 29.15 -3.75 -15.77
N PRO A 501 29.57 -4.58 -14.78
CA PRO A 501 29.35 -4.31 -13.36
C PRO A 501 29.82 -2.90 -12.96
N GLY A 502 28.95 -2.11 -12.32
CA GLY A 502 29.25 -0.73 -11.92
C GLY A 502 29.32 0.29 -13.07
N GLY A 503 29.26 -0.15 -14.31
CA GLY A 503 29.24 0.70 -15.49
C GLY A 503 27.89 1.37 -15.73
N GLY A 504 27.87 2.33 -16.66
CA GLY A 504 26.66 3.04 -17.08
C GLY A 504 26.39 4.34 -16.30
N PRO A 505 25.46 5.18 -16.80
CA PRO A 505 25.06 6.43 -16.15
C PRO A 505 24.35 6.14 -14.82
N ILE A 506 24.36 7.10 -13.88
CA ILE A 506 23.83 6.92 -12.51
C ILE A 506 22.41 6.31 -12.50
N SER A 507 21.53 6.76 -13.39
CA SER A 507 20.14 6.28 -13.49
C SER A 507 19.99 4.82 -13.96
N ASN A 508 20.93 4.32 -14.77
CA ASN A 508 20.88 2.97 -15.36
C ASN A 508 22.15 2.16 -15.05
N ARG A 509 22.87 2.51 -13.97
CA ARG A 509 24.11 1.86 -13.59
C ARG A 509 23.85 0.40 -13.23
N ARG A 510 24.69 -0.53 -13.68
CA ARG A 510 24.57 -1.94 -13.25
C ARG A 510 25.00 -2.05 -11.79
N LEU A 511 24.12 -2.56 -10.95
CA LEU A 511 24.44 -2.88 -9.57
C LEU A 511 25.59 -3.89 -9.51
N TYR A 512 26.49 -3.72 -8.55
CA TYR A 512 27.69 -4.54 -8.40
C TYR A 512 28.15 -4.50 -6.93
N GLY A 513 29.09 -5.38 -6.60
CA GLY A 513 29.64 -5.50 -5.25
C GLY A 513 28.67 -6.15 -4.27
N ASP A 514 29.11 -6.23 -3.02
CA ASP A 514 28.35 -6.84 -1.93
C ASP A 514 27.28 -5.91 -1.35
N VAL A 515 27.38 -4.60 -1.57
CA VAL A 515 26.35 -3.62 -1.17
C VAL A 515 26.06 -2.71 -2.36
N ALA A 516 24.78 -2.40 -2.59
CA ALA A 516 24.39 -1.53 -3.69
C ALA A 516 24.86 -0.09 -3.46
N ASN A 517 25.13 0.64 -4.53
CA ASN A 517 25.20 2.11 -4.45
C ASN A 517 23.82 2.70 -4.14
N THR A 518 23.79 3.98 -3.76
CA THR A 518 22.54 4.73 -3.57
C THR A 518 21.63 4.55 -4.79
N LEU A 519 20.44 4.00 -4.55
CA LEU A 519 19.43 3.80 -5.59
C LEU A 519 18.82 5.16 -5.94
N VAL A 520 18.80 5.47 -7.23
CA VAL A 520 18.26 6.71 -7.79
C VAL A 520 17.21 6.33 -8.84
N ALA A 521 16.04 6.96 -8.78
CA ALA A 521 15.01 6.80 -9.80
C ALA A 521 15.17 7.90 -10.88
N GLY A 522 15.92 7.60 -11.94
CA GLY A 522 16.09 8.53 -13.08
C GLY A 522 15.16 8.17 -14.22
N HIS A 523 14.45 9.15 -14.80
CA HIS A 523 13.48 8.91 -15.88
C HIS A 523 12.48 7.78 -15.59
N ARG A 524 12.06 7.64 -14.33
CA ARG A 524 11.11 6.59 -13.86
C ARG A 524 11.67 5.16 -13.94
N ALA A 525 12.98 5.01 -14.07
CA ALA A 525 13.67 3.72 -14.06
C ALA A 525 14.61 3.61 -12.85
N LEU A 526 14.79 2.38 -12.37
CA LEU A 526 15.76 2.01 -11.34
C LEU A 526 17.04 1.48 -12.01
N PRO A 527 18.16 1.38 -11.25
CA PRO A 527 19.42 0.82 -11.75
C PRO A 527 19.29 -0.57 -12.39
N VAL A 528 20.29 -0.97 -13.17
CA VAL A 528 20.33 -2.26 -13.86
C VAL A 528 20.61 -3.40 -12.87
N HIS A 529 19.89 -4.50 -13.01
CA HIS A 529 20.03 -5.70 -12.17
C HIS A 529 21.46 -6.25 -12.24
N PRO A 530 22.06 -6.81 -11.16
CA PRO A 530 23.43 -7.32 -11.19
C PRO A 530 23.74 -8.26 -12.36
N THR A 531 22.93 -9.31 -12.53
CA THR A 531 23.14 -10.35 -13.56
C THR A 531 22.18 -10.28 -14.76
N GLN A 532 20.92 -9.89 -14.55
CA GLN A 532 19.89 -9.86 -15.60
C GLN A 532 20.03 -8.62 -16.52
N HIS A 533 19.58 -8.72 -17.77
CA HIS A 533 19.63 -7.63 -18.76
C HIS A 533 18.36 -6.77 -18.73
N ARG A 534 18.02 -6.26 -17.55
CA ARG A 534 16.91 -5.35 -17.28
C ARG A 534 17.24 -4.44 -16.10
N THR A 535 16.46 -3.38 -15.92
CA THR A 535 16.41 -2.64 -14.66
C THR A 535 15.85 -3.50 -13.53
N ILE A 536 16.23 -3.20 -12.30
CA ILE A 536 15.61 -3.84 -11.13
C ILE A 536 14.14 -3.47 -11.02
N THR A 537 13.35 -4.34 -10.41
CA THR A 537 11.95 -4.10 -10.07
C THR A 537 11.84 -3.22 -8.82
N VAL A 538 10.63 -2.72 -8.55
CA VAL A 538 10.33 -1.97 -7.32
C VAL A 538 10.54 -2.87 -6.09
N ARG A 539 10.14 -4.15 -6.16
CA ARG A 539 10.42 -5.14 -5.09
C ARG A 539 11.90 -5.31 -4.80
N GLU A 540 12.71 -5.48 -5.84
CA GLU A 540 14.16 -5.65 -5.68
C GLU A 540 14.78 -4.41 -5.02
N ALA A 541 14.38 -3.20 -5.46
CA ALA A 541 14.81 -1.95 -4.82
C ALA A 541 14.35 -1.84 -3.36
N ALA A 542 13.11 -2.24 -3.06
CA ALA A 542 12.55 -2.20 -1.72
C ALA A 542 13.31 -3.13 -0.76
N ARG A 543 13.67 -4.35 -1.20
CA ARG A 543 14.50 -5.27 -0.41
C ARG A 543 15.90 -4.74 -0.16
N ILE A 544 16.53 -4.15 -1.18
CA ILE A 544 17.85 -3.52 -1.04
C ILE A 544 17.82 -2.42 0.04
N GLN A 545 16.71 -1.69 0.17
CA GLN A 545 16.52 -0.67 1.22
C GLN A 545 16.03 -1.22 2.56
N GLY A 546 15.72 -2.51 2.68
CA GLY A 546 15.27 -3.12 3.93
C GLY A 546 13.76 -2.99 4.21
N PHE A 547 12.94 -2.74 3.19
CA PHE A 547 11.47 -2.86 3.33
C PHE A 547 11.04 -4.32 3.45
N PRO A 548 9.97 -4.62 4.19
CA PRO A 548 9.42 -5.97 4.26
C PRO A 548 8.74 -6.37 2.94
N ASP A 549 8.67 -7.68 2.68
CA ASP A 549 8.11 -8.22 1.43
C ASP A 549 6.61 -7.94 1.24
N ASN A 550 5.89 -7.73 2.34
CA ASN A 550 4.48 -7.40 2.33
C ASN A 550 4.18 -5.90 2.10
N TYR A 551 5.21 -5.06 1.97
CA TYR A 551 5.05 -3.63 1.73
C TYR A 551 4.61 -3.36 0.29
N PHE A 552 3.43 -2.81 0.04
CA PHE A 552 2.90 -2.58 -1.31
C PHE A 552 2.99 -1.11 -1.72
N PHE A 553 3.57 -0.83 -2.89
CA PHE A 553 3.70 0.52 -3.45
C PHE A 553 2.54 0.82 -4.40
N CYS A 554 1.72 1.82 -4.03
CA CYS A 554 0.52 2.23 -4.74
C CYS A 554 0.83 3.12 -5.96
N GLY A 555 -0.13 3.17 -6.88
CA GLY A 555 -0.12 4.04 -8.05
C GLY A 555 0.46 3.38 -9.31
N PRO A 556 0.48 4.12 -10.43
CA PRO A 556 0.99 3.62 -11.70
C PRO A 556 2.45 3.16 -11.58
N ARG A 557 2.84 2.13 -12.34
CA ARG A 557 4.21 1.58 -12.34
C ARG A 557 5.30 2.64 -12.53
N ALA A 558 5.00 3.70 -13.27
CA ALA A 558 5.90 4.83 -13.49
C ALA A 558 6.21 5.68 -12.24
N ALA A 559 5.32 5.68 -11.23
CA ALA A 559 5.46 6.47 -10.01
C ALA A 559 6.11 5.69 -8.85
N GLN A 560 5.97 4.36 -8.85
CA GLN A 560 6.47 3.50 -7.76
C GLN A 560 8.00 3.57 -7.54
N PRO A 561 8.87 3.64 -8.57
CA PRO A 561 10.31 3.76 -8.39
C PRO A 561 10.75 4.93 -7.52
N LEU A 562 10.10 6.08 -7.67
CA LEU A 562 10.45 7.29 -6.95
C LEU A 562 10.13 7.18 -5.46
N GLN A 563 9.02 6.52 -5.12
CA GLN A 563 8.64 6.25 -3.73
C GLN A 563 9.72 5.47 -2.98
N VAL A 564 10.30 4.45 -3.61
CA VAL A 564 11.43 3.70 -3.03
C VAL A 564 12.69 4.55 -3.02
N ALA A 565 13.06 5.19 -4.14
CA ALA A 565 14.32 5.94 -4.22
C ALA A 565 14.40 7.14 -3.26
N ASN A 566 13.28 7.77 -2.95
CA ASN A 566 13.20 8.90 -2.02
C ASN A 566 13.19 8.47 -0.55
N ALA A 567 12.84 7.23 -0.24
CA ALA A 567 12.69 6.76 1.13
C ALA A 567 13.99 6.84 1.96
N VAL A 568 13.83 7.08 3.26
CA VAL A 568 14.85 6.77 4.26
C VAL A 568 14.81 5.26 4.49
N PRO A 569 15.94 4.52 4.39
CA PRO A 569 15.94 3.09 4.67
C PRO A 569 15.40 2.79 6.07
N PRO A 570 14.41 1.88 6.24
CA PRO A 570 13.77 1.65 7.53
C PRO A 570 14.75 1.29 8.67
N GLY A 571 15.78 0.49 8.38
CA GLY A 571 16.80 0.13 9.40
C GLY A 571 17.66 1.30 9.86
N LEU A 572 17.89 2.29 8.98
CA LEU A 572 18.60 3.52 9.35
C LEU A 572 17.70 4.44 10.21
N ALA A 573 16.42 4.58 9.84
CA ALA A 573 15.46 5.34 10.64
C ALA A 573 15.25 4.72 12.03
N GLU A 574 15.18 3.40 12.11
CA GLU A 574 15.08 2.63 13.36
C GLU A 574 16.26 2.91 14.31
N ALA A 575 17.49 2.91 13.80
CA ALA A 575 18.68 3.19 14.61
C ALA A 575 18.64 4.58 15.28
N VAL A 576 18.22 5.61 14.53
CA VAL A 576 18.07 6.97 15.08
C VAL A 576 16.90 7.04 16.07
N ALA A 577 15.80 6.37 15.76
CA ALA A 577 14.61 6.34 16.62
C ALA A 577 14.90 5.68 17.98
N ILE A 578 15.72 4.63 18.05
CA ILE A 578 16.10 3.96 19.31
C ILE A 578 16.82 4.91 20.27
N GLU A 579 17.79 5.69 19.77
CA GLU A 579 18.51 6.67 20.59
C GLU A 579 17.58 7.77 21.10
N LEU A 580 16.69 8.26 20.24
CA LEU A 580 15.70 9.28 20.61
C LEU A 580 14.70 8.78 21.67
N ARG A 581 14.19 7.55 21.50
CA ARG A 581 13.25 6.94 22.44
C ARG A 581 13.86 6.73 23.82
N THR A 582 15.15 6.39 23.85
CA THR A 582 15.90 6.19 25.10
C THR A 582 15.87 7.47 25.94
N GLU A 583 16.19 8.63 25.36
CA GLU A 583 16.17 9.91 26.08
C GLU A 583 14.76 10.40 26.43
N LEU A 584 13.78 10.18 25.54
CA LEU A 584 12.39 10.49 25.81
C LEU A 584 11.83 9.66 26.98
N THR A 585 12.30 8.43 27.16
CA THR A 585 11.96 7.55 28.29
C THR A 585 12.68 7.99 29.57
N ASN A 586 13.99 8.27 29.52
CA ASN A 586 14.77 8.70 30.67
C ASN A 586 14.22 9.99 31.32
N SER A 587 13.86 10.97 30.50
CA SER A 587 13.27 12.24 30.96
C SER A 587 11.90 12.07 31.64
N ARG A 588 11.15 11.01 31.35
CA ARG A 588 9.90 10.68 32.07
C ARG A 588 10.17 10.11 33.46
N VAL A 589 11.24 9.34 33.62
CA VAL A 589 11.62 8.73 34.90
C VAL A 589 12.19 9.76 35.86
N GLY A 590 12.99 10.71 35.36
CA GLY A 590 13.57 11.79 36.19
C GLY A 590 12.58 12.85 36.69
N ASN A 591 11.37 12.90 36.12
CA ASN A 591 10.30 13.84 36.49
C ASN A 591 9.20 13.20 37.37
N LYS A 592 9.34 11.92 37.75
CA LYS A 592 8.53 11.25 38.79
C LYS A 592 9.34 11.17 40.08
#